data_AF-C5LGC3-F1
#
_entry.id   AF-C5LGC3-F1
#
_cell.length_a   1.000
_cell.length_b   1.000
_cell.length_c   1.000
_cell.angle_alpha   90.00
_cell.angle_beta   90.00
_cell.angle_gamma   90.00
#
_symmetry.space_group_name_H-M   'P 1'
#
loop_
_entity.id
_entity.type
_entity.pdbx_description
1 polymer ?
#
loop_
_entity_poly.entity_id
_entity_poly.type
_entity_poly.pdbx_seq_one_letter_code
_entity_poly.pdbx_strand_id
1 'polypeptide(L)'
;MSRKRSFNSSVAQTTSVHDEMPRYANVLCCVCGASMTPNQSNMCVNCMKGEVDITEGISKQAVVNYCRECNRYQRPPWVPCEPESRELLGICLKKIKGLNKVKLVDANFIWQAPTSKRMKVKLTVQKEVMNGAVMQQSMIVDFIVAWQQCDDCKRTYTPHTWNAS
;
A
#
# COMPACT_ATOMS: atom_id res chain seq x y z
N MET A 1 -14.87 -58.42 22.21
CA MET A 1 -13.85 -57.43 21.80
C MET A 1 -14.55 -56.32 21.01
N SER A 2 -14.58 -55.10 21.54
CA SER A 2 -14.59 -53.80 20.83
C SER A 2 -15.09 -52.72 21.79
N ARG A 3 -14.12 -52.03 22.39
CA ARG A 3 -14.30 -50.95 23.35
C ARG A 3 -14.86 -49.71 22.65
N LYS A 4 -15.97 -49.17 23.16
CA LYS A 4 -16.46 -47.83 22.82
C LYS A 4 -15.41 -46.80 23.26
N ARG A 5 -14.80 -46.08 22.31
CA ARG A 5 -13.90 -44.95 22.61
C ARG A 5 -14.74 -43.67 22.71
N SER A 6 -14.99 -43.22 23.93
CA SER A 6 -15.44 -41.86 24.21
C SER A 6 -14.36 -40.88 23.77
N PHE A 7 -14.70 -39.95 22.88
CA PHE A 7 -13.86 -38.81 22.53
C PHE A 7 -14.08 -37.72 23.58
N ASN A 8 -13.17 -37.62 24.55
CA ASN A 8 -13.02 -36.45 25.40
C ASN A 8 -12.08 -35.47 24.66
N SER A 9 -12.62 -34.42 24.05
CA SER A 9 -11.81 -33.30 23.56
C SER A 9 -11.69 -32.26 24.66
N SER A 10 -10.64 -32.40 25.47
CA SER A 10 -10.11 -31.36 26.34
C SER A 10 -9.63 -30.18 25.47
N VAL A 11 -10.30 -29.04 25.58
CA VAL A 11 -9.86 -27.77 25.00
C VAL A 11 -8.60 -27.33 25.74
N ALA A 12 -7.44 -27.48 25.09
CA ALA A 12 -6.18 -26.97 25.58
C ALA A 12 -6.22 -25.43 25.52
N GLN A 13 -6.05 -24.79 26.68
CA GLN A 13 -5.89 -23.36 26.81
C GLN A 13 -4.62 -22.91 26.10
N THR A 14 -4.76 -22.12 25.04
CA THR A 14 -3.66 -21.42 24.39
C THR A 14 -3.11 -20.39 25.36
N THR A 15 -1.91 -20.66 25.89
CA THR A 15 -1.15 -19.74 26.73
C THR A 15 -0.95 -18.40 26.01
N SER A 16 -1.55 -17.34 26.54
CA SER A 16 -1.26 -15.96 26.13
C SER A 16 0.21 -15.67 26.46
N VAL A 17 1.01 -15.49 25.42
CA VAL A 17 2.38 -14.97 25.52
C VAL A 17 2.25 -13.54 26.05
N HIS A 18 2.49 -13.35 27.34
CA HIS A 18 2.66 -12.04 27.92
C HIS A 18 4.01 -11.50 27.42
N ASP A 19 3.94 -10.51 26.53
CA ASP A 19 5.09 -9.70 26.11
C ASP A 19 5.57 -8.92 27.34
N GLU A 20 6.53 -9.45 28.09
CA GLU A 20 7.15 -8.75 29.21
C GLU A 20 7.99 -7.59 28.66
N MET A 21 7.38 -6.40 28.57
CA MET A 21 8.08 -5.19 28.14
C MET A 21 9.17 -4.86 29.18
N PRO A 22 10.45 -4.82 28.80
CA PRO A 22 11.53 -4.57 29.74
C PRO A 22 11.34 -3.20 30.37
N ARG A 23 11.40 -3.12 31.71
CA ARG A 23 11.24 -1.87 32.46
C ARG A 23 12.53 -1.05 32.38
N TYR A 24 12.72 -0.38 31.24
CA TYR A 24 13.77 0.62 31.10
C TYR A 24 13.40 1.88 31.90
N ALA A 25 14.42 2.55 32.45
CA ALA A 25 14.24 3.91 32.96
C ALA A 25 13.87 4.84 31.79
N ASN A 26 12.92 5.74 32.00
CA ASN A 26 12.58 6.76 31.00
C ASN A 26 13.77 7.69 30.78
N VAL A 27 14.00 8.07 29.53
CA VAL A 27 14.99 9.07 29.10
C VAL A 27 14.29 10.30 28.53
N LEU A 28 14.97 11.44 28.53
CA LEU A 28 14.44 12.67 27.97
C LEU A 28 14.79 12.77 26.47
N CYS A 29 13.85 13.29 25.68
CA CYS A 29 14.10 13.62 24.28
C CYS A 29 15.14 14.73 24.16
N CYS A 30 16.11 14.57 23.26
CA CYS A 30 17.19 15.54 23.03
C CYS A 30 16.73 16.89 22.45
N VAL A 31 15.52 16.99 21.88
CA VAL A 31 14.99 18.22 21.25
C VAL A 31 14.04 18.96 22.19
N CYS A 32 13.04 18.26 22.74
CA CYS A 32 11.96 18.89 23.52
C CYS A 32 11.98 18.56 25.02
N GLY A 33 12.86 17.67 25.48
CA GLY A 33 12.93 17.25 26.88
C GLY A 33 11.78 16.36 27.37
N ALA A 34 10.89 15.89 26.48
CA ALA A 34 9.80 14.99 26.87
C ALA A 34 10.31 13.63 27.37
N SER A 35 9.73 13.13 28.46
CA SER A 35 10.01 11.79 28.99
C SER A 35 9.50 10.70 28.06
N MET A 36 10.37 9.78 27.65
CA MET A 36 10.11 8.72 26.68
C MET A 36 10.85 7.42 27.04
N THR A 37 10.37 6.30 26.50
CA THR A 37 11.15 5.05 26.49
C THR A 37 12.39 5.22 25.60
N PRO A 38 13.55 4.69 26.00
CA PRO A 38 14.77 4.80 25.19
C PRO A 38 14.56 4.20 23.80
N ASN A 39 14.98 4.95 22.78
CA ASN A 39 15.01 4.51 21.39
C ASN A 39 16.38 4.86 20.76
N GLN A 40 16.67 4.29 19.59
CA GLN A 40 17.98 4.45 18.94
C GLN A 40 18.28 5.89 18.48
N SER A 41 17.25 6.74 18.36
CA SER A 41 17.39 8.14 17.92
C SER A 41 17.46 9.14 19.07
N ASN A 42 17.19 8.73 20.33
CA ASN A 42 17.03 9.61 21.50
C ASN A 42 16.03 10.77 21.28
N MET A 43 15.10 10.60 20.33
CA MET A 43 14.10 11.60 19.94
C MET A 43 12.70 11.05 20.17
N CYS A 44 11.81 11.86 20.73
CA CYS A 44 10.41 11.44 20.89
C CYS A 44 9.72 11.34 19.53
N VAL A 45 8.63 10.58 19.47
CA VAL A 45 7.87 10.32 18.24
C VAL A 45 7.36 11.62 17.59
N ASN A 46 7.05 12.65 18.38
CA ASN A 46 6.57 13.94 17.85
C ASN A 46 7.69 14.74 17.18
N CYS A 47 8.86 14.83 17.81
CA CYS A 47 10.02 15.48 17.20
C CYS A 47 10.48 14.73 15.95
N MET A 48 10.49 13.39 15.99
CA MET A 48 10.86 12.56 14.84
C MET A 48 9.92 12.78 13.64
N LYS A 49 8.60 12.86 13.89
CA LYS A 49 7.60 13.19 12.85
C LYS A 49 7.70 14.61 12.32
N GLY A 50 8.20 15.56 13.12
CA GLY A 50 8.35 16.96 12.74
C GLY A 50 9.60 17.21 11.89
N GLU A 51 10.69 16.48 12.16
CA GLU A 51 11.96 16.67 11.47
C GLU A 51 12.13 15.80 10.22
N VAL A 52 11.54 14.60 10.18
CA VAL A 52 11.75 13.64 9.10
C VAL A 52 10.44 13.31 8.39
N ASP A 53 10.34 13.69 7.12
CA ASP A 53 9.26 13.24 6.23
C ASP A 53 9.74 12.07 5.35
N ILE A 54 9.13 10.91 5.53
CA ILE A 54 9.45 9.69 4.78
C ILE A 54 8.83 9.73 3.38
N THR A 55 7.82 10.58 3.17
CA THR A 55 7.08 10.66 1.91
C THR A 55 7.74 11.57 0.87
N GLU A 56 8.87 12.17 1.21
CA GLU A 56 9.65 13.00 0.29
C GLU A 56 10.08 12.22 -0.96
N GLY A 57 9.73 12.77 -2.13
CA GLY A 57 10.03 12.16 -3.43
C GLY A 57 9.06 11.07 -3.89
N ILE A 58 7.98 10.80 -3.13
CA ILE A 58 6.88 9.94 -3.57
C ILE A 58 5.81 10.79 -4.27
N SER A 59 5.39 10.38 -5.47
CA SER A 59 4.33 11.08 -6.20
C SER A 59 2.97 10.90 -5.51
N LYS A 60 2.35 12.01 -5.06
CA LYS A 60 1.00 12.03 -4.47
C LYS A 60 -0.13 11.92 -5.50
N GLN A 61 0.19 12.05 -6.78
CA GLN A 61 -0.76 11.96 -7.88
C GLN A 61 -0.20 11.14 -9.03
N ALA A 62 -1.04 10.32 -9.65
CA ALA A 62 -0.68 9.54 -10.84
C ALA A 62 -1.88 9.38 -11.79
N VAL A 63 -1.60 9.04 -13.05
CA VAL A 63 -2.62 8.80 -14.07
C VAL A 63 -2.65 7.31 -14.41
N VAL A 64 -3.85 6.73 -14.40
CA VAL A 64 -4.12 5.36 -14.84
C VAL A 64 -4.97 5.42 -16.10
N ASN A 65 -4.51 4.74 -17.15
CA ASN A 65 -5.19 4.73 -18.43
C ASN A 65 -6.16 3.54 -18.51
N TYR A 66 -7.38 3.81 -18.98
CA TYR A 66 -8.47 2.86 -19.04
C TYR A 66 -9.18 2.93 -20.40
N CYS A 67 -9.46 1.77 -20.99
CA CYS A 67 -10.13 1.63 -22.27
C CYS A 67 -11.62 1.35 -22.09
N ARG A 68 -12.49 2.19 -22.67
CA ARG A 68 -13.96 2.09 -22.60
C ARG A 68 -14.53 0.87 -23.31
N GLU A 69 -13.92 0.48 -24.42
CA GLU A 69 -14.49 -0.50 -25.34
C GLU A 69 -14.30 -1.94 -24.85
N CYS A 70 -13.17 -2.22 -24.21
CA CYS A 70 -12.84 -3.56 -23.71
C CYS A 70 -12.74 -3.66 -22.19
N ASN A 71 -13.00 -2.58 -21.46
CA ASN A 71 -12.92 -2.49 -19.99
C ASN A 71 -11.57 -2.95 -19.42
N ARG A 72 -10.46 -2.56 -20.07
CA ARG A 72 -9.10 -2.93 -19.67
C ARG A 72 -8.30 -1.73 -19.18
N TYR A 73 -7.42 -1.97 -18.21
CA TYR A 73 -6.46 -1.00 -17.72
C TYR A 73 -5.10 -1.17 -18.41
N GLN A 74 -4.41 -0.04 -18.59
CA GLN A 74 -3.10 -0.03 -19.24
C GLN A 74 -2.03 -0.62 -18.33
N ARG A 75 -1.64 -1.83 -18.68
CA ARG A 75 -0.41 -2.51 -18.30
C ARG A 75 0.18 -3.04 -19.61
N PRO A 76 1.49 -3.29 -19.75
CA PRO A 76 1.99 -4.09 -20.87
C PRO A 76 1.88 -5.57 -20.47
N PRO A 77 0.96 -6.39 -21.05
CA PRO A 77 -0.18 -6.11 -21.94
C PRO A 77 -1.44 -5.62 -21.20
N TRP A 78 -2.43 -5.06 -21.91
CA TRP A 78 -3.66 -4.50 -21.32
C TRP A 78 -4.47 -5.59 -20.62
N VAL A 79 -4.83 -5.38 -19.35
CA VAL A 79 -5.46 -6.40 -18.50
C VAL A 79 -6.87 -5.95 -18.09
N PRO A 80 -7.89 -6.83 -18.15
CA PRO A 80 -9.19 -6.56 -17.54
C PRO A 80 -9.06 -6.57 -16.02
N CYS A 81 -9.57 -5.55 -15.34
CA CYS A 81 -9.59 -5.49 -13.89
C CYS A 81 -10.92 -4.92 -13.42
N GLU A 82 -11.45 -5.46 -12.32
CA GLU A 82 -12.61 -4.88 -11.65
C GLU A 82 -12.18 -3.62 -10.86
N PRO A 83 -13.08 -2.62 -10.71
CA PRO A 83 -12.84 -1.50 -9.81
C PRO A 83 -12.58 -2.01 -8.39
N GLU A 84 -11.66 -1.37 -7.66
CA GLU A 84 -11.28 -1.74 -6.29
C GLU A 84 -10.68 -3.15 -6.13
N SER A 85 -10.30 -3.81 -7.23
CA SER A 85 -9.64 -5.13 -7.19
C SER A 85 -8.15 -5.07 -6.82
N ARG A 86 -7.62 -6.22 -6.36
CA ARG A 86 -6.18 -6.39 -6.07
C ARG A 86 -5.30 -6.19 -7.30
N GLU A 87 -5.79 -6.58 -8.48
CA GLU A 87 -5.07 -6.41 -9.75
C GLU A 87 -4.90 -4.93 -10.10
N LEU A 88 -5.98 -4.13 -9.92
CA LEU A 88 -5.93 -2.69 -10.14
C LEU A 88 -4.97 -2.01 -9.15
N LEU A 89 -4.94 -2.45 -7.89
CA LEU A 89 -3.99 -1.97 -6.90
C LEU A 89 -2.53 -2.21 -7.36
N GLY A 90 -2.24 -3.38 -7.91
CA GLY A 90 -0.94 -3.71 -8.47
C GLY A 90 -0.53 -2.80 -9.63
N ILE A 91 -1.47 -2.39 -10.48
CA ILE A 91 -1.23 -1.39 -11.55
C ILE A 91 -0.95 -0.02 -10.95
N CYS A 92 -1.74 0.41 -9.97
CA CYS A 92 -1.59 1.69 -9.29
C CYS A 92 -0.23 1.82 -8.60
N LEU A 93 0.20 0.81 -7.83
CA LEU A 93 1.50 0.83 -7.14
C LEU A 93 2.68 0.99 -8.10
N LYS A 94 2.63 0.35 -9.27
CA LYS A 94 3.68 0.48 -10.30
C LYS A 94 3.76 1.86 -10.94
N LYS A 95 2.67 2.63 -10.91
CA LYS A 95 2.63 4.00 -11.46
C LYS A 95 3.21 5.04 -10.50
N ILE A 96 3.33 4.72 -9.22
CA ILE A 96 3.88 5.63 -8.21
C ILE A 96 5.40 5.71 -8.37
N LYS A 97 5.91 6.93 -8.54
CA LYS A 97 7.35 7.18 -8.56
C LYS A 97 7.87 7.26 -7.13
N GLY A 98 9.06 6.73 -6.88
CA GLY A 98 9.73 6.81 -5.58
C GLY A 98 9.42 5.67 -4.61
N LEU A 99 8.48 4.76 -4.94
CA LEU A 99 8.10 3.66 -4.06
C LEU A 99 9.24 2.65 -3.82
N ASN A 100 10.20 2.54 -4.73
CA ASN A 100 11.37 1.65 -4.58
C ASN A 100 12.32 2.04 -3.44
N LYS A 101 12.23 3.28 -2.92
CA LYS A 101 13.11 3.80 -1.86
C LYS A 101 12.59 3.50 -0.46
N VAL A 102 11.34 3.06 -0.34
CA VAL A 102 10.64 2.84 0.93
C VAL A 102 10.04 1.44 0.94
N LYS A 103 9.89 0.86 2.13
CA LYS A 103 9.22 -0.42 2.27
C LYS A 103 7.71 -0.19 2.33
N LEU A 104 6.96 -0.83 1.44
CA LEU A 104 5.49 -0.83 1.51
C LEU A 104 5.04 -1.77 2.62
N VAL A 105 4.23 -1.28 3.56
CA VAL A 105 3.61 -2.08 4.63
C VAL A 105 2.21 -2.51 4.22
N ASP A 106 1.41 -1.55 3.78
CA ASP A 106 -0.01 -1.76 3.48
C ASP A 106 -0.48 -0.77 2.40
N ALA A 107 -1.49 -1.18 1.64
CA ALA A 107 -2.11 -0.38 0.59
C ALA A 107 -3.59 -0.75 0.46
N ASN A 108 -4.47 0.24 0.57
CA ASN A 108 -5.92 0.02 0.53
C ASN A 108 -6.61 1.13 -0.27
N PHE A 109 -7.66 0.77 -1.02
CA PHE A 109 -8.52 1.77 -1.65
C PHE A 109 -9.38 2.47 -0.60
N ILE A 110 -9.54 3.77 -0.78
CA ILE A 110 -10.54 4.55 -0.07
C ILE A 110 -11.73 4.68 -1.01
N TRP A 111 -12.90 4.24 -0.54
CA TRP A 111 -14.13 4.34 -1.31
C TRP A 111 -14.36 5.78 -1.79
N GLN A 112 -14.61 5.90 -3.08
CA GLN A 112 -14.97 7.15 -3.77
C GLN A 112 -16.30 6.92 -4.49
N ALA A 113 -17.04 7.99 -4.78
CA ALA A 113 -18.29 7.87 -5.51
C ALA A 113 -18.06 7.25 -6.92
N PRO A 114 -18.95 6.36 -7.41
CA PRO A 114 -18.77 5.67 -8.71
C PRO A 114 -18.69 6.59 -9.93
N THR A 115 -19.23 7.80 -9.84
CA THR A 115 -19.21 8.81 -10.91
C THR A 115 -17.88 9.56 -10.99
N SER A 116 -17.04 9.43 -9.96
CA SER A 116 -15.76 10.12 -9.91
C SER A 116 -14.75 9.41 -10.81
N LYS A 117 -14.11 10.16 -11.72
CA LYS A 117 -12.99 9.66 -12.56
C LYS A 117 -11.68 9.62 -11.76
N ARG A 118 -11.78 9.46 -10.44
CA ARG A 118 -10.68 9.54 -9.49
C ARG A 118 -10.81 8.41 -8.50
N MET A 119 -9.69 7.77 -8.17
CA MET A 119 -9.62 6.78 -7.11
C MET A 119 -8.53 7.21 -6.13
N LYS A 120 -8.75 6.91 -4.85
CA LYS A 120 -7.80 7.25 -3.79
C LYS A 120 -7.27 5.98 -3.18
N VAL A 121 -5.96 5.92 -3.00
CA VAL A 121 -5.29 4.80 -2.34
C VAL A 121 -4.60 5.32 -1.09
N LYS A 122 -4.95 4.75 0.06
CA LYS A 122 -4.21 4.93 1.30
C LYS A 122 -3.01 3.99 1.28
N LEU A 123 -1.82 4.55 1.36
CA LEU A 123 -0.56 3.82 1.41
C LEU A 123 0.07 4.00 2.79
N THR A 124 0.58 2.90 3.32
CA THR A 124 1.36 2.88 4.55
C THR A 124 2.77 2.45 4.18
N VAL A 125 3.73 3.36 4.36
CA VAL A 125 5.14 3.15 4.01
C VAL A 125 5.99 3.18 5.27
N GLN A 126 7.08 2.43 5.24
CA GLN A 126 8.05 2.28 6.31
C GLN A 126 9.45 2.57 5.77
N LYS A 127 10.23 3.32 6.53
CA LYS A 127 11.62 3.64 6.19
C LYS A 127 12.45 3.70 7.47
N GLU A 128 13.70 3.31 7.36
CA GLU A 128 14.71 3.54 8.38
C GLU A 128 15.11 5.03 8.37
N VAL A 129 15.08 5.61 9.56
CA VAL A 129 15.42 7.00 9.86
C VAL A 129 16.72 7.01 10.68
N MET A 130 17.03 8.12 11.33
CA MET A 130 18.24 8.35 12.12
C MET A 130 18.59 7.18 13.04
N ASN A 131 19.83 6.68 12.87
CA ASN A 131 20.45 5.65 13.70
C ASN A 131 19.68 4.33 13.77
N GLY A 132 18.97 3.94 12.70
CA GLY A 132 18.30 2.63 12.61
C GLY A 132 16.88 2.59 13.18
N ALA A 133 16.36 3.72 13.70
CA ALA A 133 14.97 3.79 14.10
C ALA A 133 14.04 3.68 12.88
N VAL A 134 13.05 2.81 12.98
CA VAL A 134 12.11 2.57 11.89
C VAL A 134 10.83 3.35 12.13
N MET A 135 10.43 4.16 11.16
CA MET A 135 9.20 4.95 11.24
C MET A 135 8.25 4.58 10.11
N GLN A 136 6.96 4.58 10.44
CA GLN A 136 5.86 4.28 9.53
C GLN A 136 4.98 5.51 9.36
N GLN A 137 4.63 5.82 8.12
CA GLN A 137 3.80 6.96 7.76
C GLN A 137 2.73 6.56 6.75
N SER A 138 1.52 7.06 6.94
CA SER A 138 0.41 6.86 5.99
C SER A 138 0.19 8.09 5.14
N MET A 139 0.00 7.91 3.84
CA MET A 139 -0.31 8.95 2.89
C MET A 139 -1.43 8.53 1.95
N ILE A 140 -2.10 9.49 1.32
CA ILE A 140 -3.13 9.24 0.31
C ILE A 140 -2.55 9.63 -1.04
N VAL A 141 -2.67 8.73 -2.02
CA VAL A 141 -2.31 8.98 -3.41
C VAL A 141 -3.58 9.06 -4.24
N ASP A 142 -3.72 10.16 -4.98
CA ASP A 142 -4.83 10.41 -5.88
C ASP A 142 -4.50 9.90 -7.28
N PHE A 143 -5.29 8.97 -7.79
CA PHE A 143 -5.17 8.45 -9.14
C PHE A 143 -6.28 9.02 -10.03
N ILE A 144 -5.90 9.63 -11.15
CA ILE A 144 -6.83 10.08 -12.19
C ILE A 144 -7.01 8.96 -13.20
N VAL A 145 -8.26 8.58 -13.48
CA VAL A 145 -8.61 7.66 -14.57
C VAL A 145 -8.72 8.44 -15.87
N ALA A 146 -7.72 8.28 -16.74
CA ALA A 146 -7.71 8.85 -18.08
C ALA A 146 -8.20 7.83 -19.10
N TRP A 147 -8.95 8.33 -20.09
CA TRP A 147 -9.48 7.51 -21.16
C TRP A 147 -8.44 7.34 -22.25
N GLN A 148 -8.10 6.10 -22.55
CA GLN A 148 -7.18 5.77 -23.64
C GLN A 148 -7.61 4.46 -24.30
N GLN A 149 -7.72 4.47 -25.63
CA GLN A 149 -8.05 3.27 -26.39
C GLN A 149 -6.82 2.33 -26.44
N CYS A 150 -7.03 1.03 -26.22
CA CYS A 150 -5.97 0.03 -26.37
C CYS A 150 -5.70 -0.24 -27.86
N ASP A 151 -4.53 -0.82 -28.16
CA ASP A 151 -4.11 -0.98 -29.55
C ASP A 151 -4.95 -2.02 -30.31
N ASP A 152 -5.54 -2.99 -29.61
CA ASP A 152 -6.48 -3.96 -30.20
C ASP A 152 -7.81 -3.31 -30.63
N CYS A 153 -8.35 -2.43 -29.78
CA CYS A 153 -9.55 -1.65 -30.07
C CYS A 153 -9.31 -0.66 -31.23
N LYS A 154 -8.15 0.01 -31.24
CA LYS A 154 -7.77 0.91 -32.35
C LYS A 154 -7.74 0.19 -33.70
N ARG A 155 -7.16 -1.01 -33.75
CA ARG A 155 -7.07 -1.83 -34.98
C ARG A 155 -8.45 -2.16 -35.56
N THR A 156 -9.44 -2.39 -34.69
CA THR A 156 -10.81 -2.71 -35.11
C THR A 156 -11.48 -1.53 -35.81
N TYR A 157 -11.15 -0.29 -35.43
CA TYR A 157 -11.77 0.92 -35.98
C TYR A 157 -11.09 1.43 -37.26
N THR A 158 -9.82 1.07 -37.49
CA THR A 158 -9.12 1.38 -38.74
C THR A 158 -9.49 0.37 -39.83
N PRO A 159 -10.22 0.75 -40.89
CA PRO A 159 -10.48 -0.16 -42.00
C PRO A 159 -9.15 -0.51 -42.65
N HIS A 160 -8.74 -1.77 -42.53
CA HIS A 160 -7.59 -2.29 -43.25
C HIS A 160 -7.94 -2.37 -44.74
N THR A 161 -7.75 -1.26 -45.46
CA THR A 161 -7.84 -1.25 -46.92
C THR A 161 -6.67 -2.06 -47.46
N TRP A 162 -6.93 -3.34 -47.78
CA TRP A 162 -6.09 -4.26 -48.57
C TRP A 162 -4.65 -4.47 -48.04
N ASN A 163 -4.35 -5.69 -47.57
CA ASN A 163 -2.98 -6.21 -47.58
C ASN A 163 -2.83 -7.02 -48.90
N ALA A 164 -2.04 -6.51 -49.85
CA ALA A 164 -1.46 -7.37 -50.88
C ALA A 164 -0.43 -8.25 -50.19
N SER A 165 -0.61 -9.55 -50.32
CA SER A 165 0.36 -10.61 -50.03
C SER A 165 1.66 -10.43 -50.81
#